data_AF-A0A3P3Z8X6-F1
#
_entry.id   AF-A0A3P3Z8X6-F1
#
_cell.length_a   1.000
_cell.length_b   1.000
_cell.length_c   1.000
_cell.angle_alpha   90.00
_cell.angle_beta   90.00
_cell.angle_gamma   90.00
#
_symmetry.space_group_name_H-M   'P 1'
#
loop_
_entity.id
_entity.type
_entity.pdbx_description
1 polymer ?
#
loop_
_entity_poly.entity_id
_entity_poly.type
_entity_poly.pdbx_seq_one_letter_code
_entity_poly.pdbx_strand_id
1 'polypeptide(L)'
;MLTRDLAATLQEMLVEKKPSEELFSPHVEELRALIAQEVRTEMRGAQLPSIRKGALRCMAEAGVPLKDLMMISGHAKQATLLRYLGYGQQPTVEAETARDNAGRALFQTL
;
A
#
# COMPACT_ATOMS: atom_id res chain seq x y z
N MET A 1 -10.10 -10.08 8.31
CA MET A 1 -11.22 -9.81 9.24
C MET A 1 -10.59 -9.62 10.62
N LEU A 2 -10.90 -8.52 11.34
CA LEU A 2 -10.46 -8.41 12.74
C LEU A 2 -11.14 -9.55 13.52
N THR A 3 -10.37 -10.34 14.27
CA THR A 3 -10.95 -11.35 15.15
C THR A 3 -11.72 -10.68 16.27
N ARG A 4 -12.68 -11.39 16.87
CA ARG A 4 -13.43 -10.87 18.02
C ARG A 4 -12.50 -10.49 19.17
N ASP A 5 -11.44 -11.27 19.38
CA ASP A 5 -10.47 -11.04 20.43
C ASP A 5 -9.68 -9.74 20.20
N LEU A 6 -9.22 -9.48 18.97
CA LEU A 6 -8.54 -8.23 18.65
C LEU A 6 -9.47 -7.01 18.79
N ALA A 7 -10.74 -7.17 18.42
CA ALA A 7 -11.74 -6.12 18.61
C ALA A 7 -12.00 -5.84 20.10
N ALA A 8 -12.01 -6.87 20.95
CA ALA A 8 -12.14 -6.73 22.40
C ALA A 8 -10.94 -6.00 23.01
N THR A 9 -9.71 -6.37 22.63
CA THR A 9 -8.50 -5.66 23.08
C THR A 9 -8.51 -4.18 22.67
N LEU A 10 -8.91 -3.87 21.43
CA LEU A 10 -9.03 -2.48 21.00
C LEU A 10 -10.08 -1.71 21.81
N GLN A 11 -11.22 -2.35 22.12
CA GLN A 11 -12.27 -1.76 22.92
C GLN A 11 -11.79 -1.44 24.34
N GLU A 12 -11.04 -2.34 24.97
CA GLU A 12 -10.43 -2.13 26.30
C GLU A 12 -9.49 -0.93 26.27
N MET A 13 -8.57 -0.88 25.29
CA MET A 13 -7.65 0.26 25.13
C MET A 13 -8.39 1.58 24.93
N LEU A 14 -9.48 1.59 24.17
CA LEU A 14 -10.27 2.80 23.92
C LEU A 14 -11.04 3.28 25.14
N VAL A 15 -11.44 2.38 26.05
CA VAL A 15 -12.15 2.74 27.30
C VAL A 15 -11.19 3.35 28.32
N GLU A 16 -9.96 2.83 28.41
CA GLU A 16 -8.96 3.31 29.37
C GLU A 16 -8.33 4.64 28.95
N LYS A 17 -8.33 4.93 27.65
CA LYS A 17 -7.71 6.11 27.05
C LYS A 17 -8.53 7.38 27.31
N LYS A 18 -7.88 8.44 27.80
CA LYS A 18 -8.52 9.77 27.88
C LYS A 18 -8.68 10.38 26.48
N PRO A 19 -9.69 11.26 26.25
CA PRO A 19 -9.94 11.83 24.93
C PRO A 19 -8.71 12.46 24.25
N SER A 20 -7.85 13.14 25.02
CA SER A 20 -6.66 13.84 24.54
C SER A 20 -5.41 12.97 24.39
N GLU A 21 -5.40 11.73 24.87
CA GLU A 21 -4.24 10.85 24.76
C GLU A 21 -4.13 10.28 23.33
N GLU A 22 -2.99 9.73 22.94
CA GLU A 22 -2.90 8.94 21.71
C GLU A 22 -3.03 7.46 22.07
N LEU A 23 -3.61 6.64 21.19
CA LEU A 23 -3.92 5.23 21.50
C LEU A 23 -2.66 4.39 21.82
N PHE A 24 -1.51 4.76 21.25
CA PHE A 24 -0.27 4.01 21.36
C PHE A 24 0.87 4.80 22.02
N SER A 25 0.59 5.99 22.55
CA SER A 25 1.61 6.79 23.26
C SER A 25 1.79 6.29 24.69
N PRO A 26 3.01 6.22 25.24
CA PRO A 26 4.28 6.70 24.67
C PRO A 26 5.02 5.70 23.75
N HIS A 27 4.49 4.49 23.56
CA HIS A 27 5.18 3.35 22.95
C HIS A 27 5.23 3.32 21.42
N VAL A 28 4.89 4.43 20.73
CA VAL A 28 4.74 4.46 19.26
C VAL A 28 6.00 3.96 18.54
N GLU A 29 7.17 4.42 18.95
CA GLU A 29 8.42 4.05 18.28
C GLU A 29 8.84 2.60 18.55
N GLU A 30 8.61 2.10 19.75
CA GLU A 30 8.86 0.71 20.14
C GLU A 30 7.96 -0.24 19.34
N LEU A 31 6.68 0.10 19.21
CA LEU A 31 5.71 -0.66 18.42
C LEU A 31 6.07 -0.63 16.92
N ARG A 32 6.52 0.51 16.38
CA ARG A 32 7.01 0.58 14.98
C ARG A 32 8.19 -0.37 14.77
N ALA A 33 9.15 -0.39 15.68
CA ALA A 33 10.32 -1.26 15.60
C ALA A 33 9.93 -2.75 15.66
N LEU A 34 9.04 -3.10 16.60
CA LEU A 34 8.51 -4.46 16.74
C LEU A 34 7.79 -4.91 15.47
N ILE A 35 6.86 -4.11 14.95
CA ILE A 35 6.13 -4.43 13.71
C ILE A 35 7.10 -4.61 12.54
N ALA A 36 8.10 -3.74 12.40
CA ALA A 36 9.10 -3.87 11.34
C ALA A 36 9.94 -5.14 11.48
N GLN A 37 10.25 -5.57 12.71
CA GLN A 37 10.93 -6.83 12.97
C GLN A 37 10.05 -8.03 12.58
N GLU A 38 8.81 -8.08 13.05
CA GLU A 38 7.88 -9.19 12.77
C GLU A 38 7.61 -9.33 11.26
N VAL A 39 7.40 -8.23 10.55
CA VAL A 39 7.22 -8.25 9.08
C VAL A 39 8.44 -8.87 8.39
N ARG A 40 9.66 -8.55 8.84
CA ARG A 40 10.89 -9.14 8.27
C ARG A 40 11.02 -10.63 8.58
N THR A 41 10.59 -11.06 9.77
CA THR A 41 10.62 -12.46 10.19
C THR A 41 9.68 -13.32 9.36
N GLU A 42 8.42 -12.90 9.25
CA GLU A 42 7.36 -13.66 8.56
C GLU A 42 7.49 -13.59 7.04
N MET A 43 7.89 -12.43 6.51
CA MET A 43 7.97 -12.21 5.07
C MET A 43 9.43 -12.14 4.59
N ARG A 44 10.22 -13.19 4.86
CA ARG A 44 11.62 -13.27 4.42
C ARG A 44 11.73 -12.99 2.92
N GLY A 45 12.47 -11.94 2.56
CA GLY A 45 12.67 -11.51 1.16
C GLY A 45 11.64 -10.51 0.63
N ALA A 46 10.55 -10.25 1.35
CA ALA A 46 9.64 -9.17 1.02
C ALA A 46 10.30 -7.83 1.35
N GLN A 47 10.83 -7.14 0.33
CA GLN A 47 11.22 -5.74 0.43
C GLN A 47 9.96 -4.86 0.38
N LEU A 48 9.05 -5.01 1.35
CA LEU A 48 7.89 -4.13 1.49
C LEU A 48 8.39 -2.76 1.94
N PRO A 49 8.27 -1.70 1.12
CA PRO A 49 8.71 -0.36 1.53
C PRO A 49 7.86 0.18 2.69
N SER A 50 6.63 -0.30 2.82
CA SER A 50 5.74 -0.10 3.97
C SER A 50 4.54 -1.05 3.88
N ILE A 51 3.93 -1.38 5.03
CA ILE A 51 2.68 -2.15 5.13
C ILE A 51 1.56 -1.49 4.29
N ARG A 52 1.44 -0.17 4.39
CA ARG A 52 0.43 0.60 3.64
C ARG A 52 0.56 0.40 2.13
N LYS A 53 1.78 0.43 1.59
CA LYS A 53 2.01 0.23 0.15
C LYS A 53 1.67 -1.20 -0.27
N GLY A 54 2.05 -2.20 0.52
CA GLY A 54 1.70 -3.60 0.29
C GLY A 54 0.18 -3.80 0.25
N ALA A 55 -0.53 -3.30 1.26
CA ALA A 55 -1.98 -3.39 1.33
C ALA A 55 -2.68 -2.78 0.11
N LEU A 56 -2.24 -1.59 -0.34
CA LEU A 56 -2.84 -0.96 -1.52
C LEU A 56 -2.62 -1.75 -2.81
N ARG A 57 -1.48 -2.46 -2.94
CA ARG A 57 -1.23 -3.35 -4.09
C ARG A 57 -2.14 -4.56 -4.07
N CYS A 58 -2.26 -5.24 -2.92
CA CYS A 58 -3.20 -6.36 -2.76
C CYS A 58 -4.65 -5.95 -3.08
N MET A 59 -5.08 -4.77 -2.63
CA MET A 59 -6.42 -4.27 -2.93
C MET A 59 -6.61 -3.94 -4.42
N ALA A 60 -5.60 -3.35 -5.07
CA ALA A 60 -5.64 -3.09 -6.50
C ALA A 60 -5.68 -4.40 -7.32
N GLU A 61 -4.87 -5.39 -6.94
CA GLU A 61 -4.87 -6.74 -7.54
C GLU A 61 -6.22 -7.45 -7.37
N ALA A 62 -6.91 -7.22 -6.24
CA ALA A 62 -8.26 -7.71 -5.99
C ALA A 62 -9.36 -6.92 -6.74
N GLY A 63 -9.00 -5.93 -7.56
CA GLY A 63 -9.93 -5.16 -8.38
C GLY A 63 -10.64 -4.02 -7.66
N VAL A 64 -10.16 -3.57 -6.49
CA VAL A 64 -10.74 -2.42 -5.80
C VAL A 64 -10.61 -1.16 -6.69
N PRO A 65 -11.71 -0.41 -6.94
CA PRO A 65 -11.66 0.77 -7.80
C PRO A 65 -10.67 1.82 -7.32
N LEU A 66 -10.02 2.50 -8.27
CA LEU A 66 -9.00 3.52 -7.98
C LEU A 66 -9.52 4.64 -7.06
N LYS A 67 -10.79 5.03 -7.23
CA LYS A 67 -11.47 6.02 -6.37
C LYS A 67 -11.50 5.58 -4.90
N ASP A 68 -11.79 4.31 -4.64
CA ASP A 68 -11.90 3.77 -3.29
C ASP A 68 -10.51 3.59 -2.67
N LEU A 69 -9.53 3.17 -3.48
CA LEU A 69 -8.13 3.17 -3.06
C LEU A 69 -7.65 4.57 -2.68
N MET A 70 -8.00 5.61 -3.45
CA MET A 70 -7.67 7.01 -3.11
C MET A 70 -8.33 7.44 -1.81
N MET A 71 -9.61 7.12 -1.61
CA MET A 71 -10.36 7.46 -0.40
C MET A 71 -9.73 6.81 0.84
N ILE A 72 -9.51 5.50 0.82
CA ILE A 72 -8.96 4.75 1.96
C ILE A 72 -7.53 5.17 2.27
N SER A 73 -6.74 5.46 1.23
CA SER A 73 -5.35 5.85 1.41
C SER A 73 -5.14 7.35 1.62
N GLY A 74 -6.15 8.21 1.46
CA GLY A 74 -5.98 9.66 1.54
C GLY A 74 -5.07 10.27 0.46
N HIS A 75 -4.90 9.61 -0.68
CA HIS A 75 -4.16 10.21 -1.81
C HIS A 75 -5.05 11.24 -2.51
N ALA A 76 -4.59 12.50 -2.57
CA ALA A 76 -5.30 13.56 -3.30
C ALA A 76 -5.12 13.47 -4.83
N LYS A 77 -3.99 12.93 -5.29
CA LYS A 77 -3.63 12.86 -6.71
C LYS A 77 -3.52 11.40 -7.17
N GLN A 78 -4.23 11.06 -8.24
CA GLN A 78 -4.17 9.72 -8.86
C GLN A 78 -2.75 9.32 -9.23
N ALA A 79 -1.98 10.23 -9.83
CA ALA A 79 -0.61 9.95 -10.26
C ALA A 79 0.30 9.46 -9.12
N THR A 80 0.13 9.99 -7.91
CA THR A 80 0.90 9.55 -6.74
C THR A 80 0.52 8.14 -6.32
N LEU A 81 -0.79 7.82 -6.31
CA LEU A 81 -1.27 6.48 -6.02
C LEU A 81 -0.81 5.46 -7.07
N LEU A 82 -0.87 5.80 -8.36
CA LEU A 82 -0.41 4.92 -9.43
C LEU A 82 1.08 4.56 -9.29
N ARG A 83 1.93 5.51 -8.87
CA ARG A 83 3.34 5.21 -8.54
C ARG A 83 3.48 4.24 -7.36
N TYR A 84 2.60 4.34 -6.36
CA TYR A 84 2.56 3.39 -5.24
C TYR A 84 2.19 1.98 -5.70
N LEU A 85 1.25 1.88 -6.63
CA LEU A 85 0.82 0.63 -7.25
C LEU A 85 1.85 0.06 -8.22
N GLY A 86 2.90 0.81 -8.58
CA GLY A 86 3.92 0.37 -9.53
C GLY A 86 3.55 0.62 -11.00
N TYR A 87 2.45 1.32 -11.26
CA TYR A 87 2.10 1.78 -12.60
C TYR A 87 3.17 2.75 -13.12
N GLY A 88 3.74 2.43 -14.29
CA GLY A 88 4.86 3.16 -14.89
C GLY A 88 6.27 2.60 -14.58
N GLN A 89 6.38 1.53 -13.78
CA GLN A 89 7.64 0.80 -13.57
C GLN A 89 7.67 -0.58 -14.24
N GLN A 90 6.51 -1.12 -14.61
CA GLN A 90 6.39 -2.19 -15.58
C GLN A 90 5.52 -1.68 -16.73
N PRO A 91 6.02 -1.66 -17.97
CA PRO A 91 5.18 -1.32 -19.11
C PRO A 91 4.05 -2.36 -19.18
N THR A 92 2.81 -1.88 -19.35
CA THR A 92 1.71 -2.80 -19.66
C THR A 92 1.98 -3.43 -21.03
N VAL A 93 1.42 -4.61 -21.31
CA VAL A 93 1.59 -5.27 -22.62
C VAL A 93 1.19 -4.33 -23.76
N GLU A 94 0.16 -3.50 -23.54
CA GLU A 94 -0.30 -2.48 -24.47
C GLU A 94 0.72 -1.34 -24.63
N ALA A 95 1.40 -0.94 -23.56
CA ALA A 95 2.45 0.07 -23.61
C ALA A 95 3.73 -0.46 -24.29
N GLU A 96 4.07 -1.75 -24.08
CA GLU A 96 5.14 -2.41 -24.84
C GLU A 96 4.79 -2.51 -26.32
N THR A 97 3.57 -2.95 -26.63
CA THR A 97 3.06 -3.06 -28.00
C THR A 97 3.02 -1.69 -28.68
N ALA A 98 2.57 -0.64 -27.99
CA ALA A 98 2.57 0.72 -28.51
C ALA A 98 3.99 1.25 -28.75
N ARG A 99 4.94 0.96 -27.84
CA ARG A 99 6.36 1.32 -28.01
C ARG A 99 6.99 0.61 -29.21
N ASP A 100 6.72 -0.68 -29.37
CA ASP A 100 7.26 -1.49 -30.46
C ASP A 100 6.67 -1.06 -31.82
N ASN A 101 5.37 -0.76 -31.85
CA ASN A 101 4.71 -0.22 -33.04
C ASN A 101 5.24 1.17 -33.42
N ALA A 102 5.46 2.05 -32.43
CA ALA A 102 6.06 3.37 -32.66
C ALA A 102 7.50 3.26 -33.17
N GLY A 103 8.29 2.32 -32.63
CA GLY A 103 9.63 2.02 -33.13
C GLY A 103 9.62 1.58 -34.59
N ARG A 104 8.76 0.62 -34.96
CA ARG A 104 8.62 0.17 -36.35
C ARG A 104 8.21 1.30 -37.30
N ALA A 105 7.26 2.14 -36.90
CA ALA A 105 6.81 3.25 -37.71
C ALA A 105 7.93 4.29 -37.96
N LEU A 106 8.76 4.57 -36.96
CA LEU A 106 9.87 5.52 -37.08
C LEU A 106 11.02 4.99 -37.96
N PHE A 107 11.30 3.68 -37.92
CA PHE A 107 12.36 3.04 -38.71
C PHE A 107 11.94 2.56 -40.10
N GLN A 108 10.64 2.61 -40.45
CA GLN A 108 10.16 2.38 -41.82
C GLN A 108 10.13 3.65 -42.69
N THR A 109 10.36 4.82 -42.09
CA THR A 109 10.41 6.13 -42.77
C THR A 109 11.83 6.65 -43.05
N LEU A 110 12.86 5.83 -42.82
CA LEU A 110 14.24 6.06 -43.28
C LEU A 110 14.59 5.07 -44.38
#